data_AF-G0QNL2-F1
#
_entry.id   AF-G0QNL2-F1
#
_cell.length_a   1.000
_cell.length_b   1.000
_cell.length_c   1.000
_cell.angle_alpha   90.00
_cell.angle_beta   90.00
_cell.angle_gamma   90.00
#
_symmetry.space_group_name_H-M   'P 1'
#
loop_
_entity.id
_entity.type
_entity.pdbx_description
1 polymer ?
#
loop_
_entity_poly.entity_id
_entity_poly.type
_entity_poly.pdbx_seq_one_letter_code
_entity_poly.pdbx_strand_id
1 'polypeptide(L)' 'MEQEKQICDMDFQELRKLMESKAIVVQHDMNPEMCSECQDIIQSAIDGQATPNNELAAKIIKETLDKKYGASWQCII' A
#
# COMPACT_ATOMS: atom_id res chain seq x y z
N MET A 1 -6.31 4.23 -14.69
CA MET A 1 -6.06 5.17 -15.81
C MET A 1 -6.37 6.63 -15.49
N GLU A 2 -7.60 7.02 -15.11
CA GLU A 2 -7.90 8.44 -14.85
C GLU A 2 -7.28 8.97 -13.54
N GLN A 3 -7.28 8.16 -12.47
CA GLN A 3 -6.60 8.50 -11.20
C GLN A 3 -5.07 8.53 -11.31
N GLU A 4 -4.47 7.71 -12.19
CA GLU A 4 -3.02 7.65 -12.39
C GLU A 4 -2.50 8.89 -13.12
N LYS A 5 -3.27 9.39 -14.10
CA LYS A 5 -3.01 10.67 -14.77
C LYS A 5 -3.08 11.84 -13.79
N GLN A 6 -4.03 11.79 -12.88
CA GLN A 6 -4.25 12.88 -11.92
C GLN A 6 -3.08 13.05 -10.94
N ILE A 7 -2.39 11.97 -10.54
CA ILE A 7 -1.26 12.05 -9.60
C ILE A 7 -0.03 12.75 -10.21
N CYS A 8 0.24 12.52 -11.50
CA CYS A 8 1.40 13.10 -12.18
C CYS A 8 1.28 14.62 -12.39
N ASP A 9 0.04 15.13 -12.42
CA ASP A 9 -0.27 16.55 -12.59
C ASP A 9 -0.44 17.31 -11.25
N MET A 10 -0.32 16.64 -10.10
CA MET A 10 -0.45 17.29 -8.78
C MET A 10 0.78 18.13 -8.42
N ASP A 11 0.55 19.20 -7.67
CA ASP A 11 1.67 19.99 -7.13
C ASP A 11 2.43 19.20 -6.05
N PHE A 12 3.70 19.57 -5.82
CA PHE A 12 4.57 18.88 -4.87
C PHE A 12 4.08 18.97 -3.41
N GLN A 13 3.37 20.04 -3.03
CA GLN A 13 2.80 20.21 -1.70
C GLN A 13 1.56 19.32 -1.49
N GLU A 14 0.71 19.20 -2.50
CA GLU A 14 -0.44 18.31 -2.50
C GLU A 14 0.00 16.84 -2.45
N LEU A 15 1.02 16.49 -3.24
CA LEU A 15 1.63 15.16 -3.19
C LEU A 15 2.16 14.83 -1.80
N ARG A 16 2.83 15.79 -1.16
CA ARG A 16 3.35 15.62 0.20
C ARG A 16 2.25 15.42 1.23
N LYS A 17 1.18 16.20 1.17
CA LYS A 17 0.01 16.01 2.04
C LYS A 17 -0.66 14.65 1.83
N LEU A 18 -0.73 14.17 0.59
CA LEU A 18 -1.26 12.85 0.30
C LEU A 18 -0.38 11.74 0.91
N MET A 19 0.94 11.83 0.73
CA MET A 19 1.90 10.87 1.30
C MET A 19 1.83 10.80 2.84
N GLU A 20 1.50 11.90 3.51
CA GLU A 20 1.31 11.93 4.96
C GLU A 20 0.01 11.26 5.43
N SER A 21 -0.94 11.02 4.53
CA SER A 21 -2.28 10.51 4.86
C SER A 21 -2.53 9.06 4.44
N LYS A 22 -2.01 8.63 3.27
CA LYS A 22 -2.23 7.29 2.74
C LYS A 22 -1.15 6.89 1.74
N ALA A 23 -0.87 5.60 1.66
CA ALA A 23 -0.07 5.02 0.59
C ALA A 23 -0.65 5.37 -0.80
N ILE A 24 0.22 5.87 -1.67
CA ILE A 24 -0.14 6.23 -3.05
C ILE A 24 -0.09 4.97 -3.92
N VAL A 25 -1.17 4.68 -4.63
CA VAL A 25 -1.22 3.57 -5.59
C VAL A 25 -0.96 4.08 -7.00
N VAL A 26 0.09 3.51 -7.61
CA VAL A 26 0.49 3.83 -8.98
C VAL A 26 -0.33 3.03 -9.99
N GLN A 27 -0.57 1.74 -9.75
CA GLN A 27 -1.35 0.86 -10.63
C GLN A 27 -1.85 -0.36 -9.85
N HIS A 28 -3.06 -0.84 -10.16
CA HIS A 28 -3.58 -2.11 -9.67
C HIS A 28 -4.65 -2.69 -10.61
N ASP A 29 -4.86 -4.01 -10.54
CA ASP A 29 -5.98 -4.71 -11.18
C ASP A 29 -6.93 -5.37 -10.15
N MET A 30 -6.80 -4.95 -8.88
CA MET A 30 -7.69 -5.40 -7.80
C MET A 30 -9.02 -4.65 -7.86
N ASN A 31 -10.09 -5.28 -7.37
CA ASN A 31 -11.36 -4.59 -7.16
C ASN A 31 -11.19 -3.44 -6.13
N PRO A 32 -12.07 -2.41 -6.12
CA PRO A 32 -11.85 -1.21 -5.29
C PRO A 32 -11.78 -1.48 -3.79
N GLU A 33 -12.60 -2.41 -3.29
CA GLU A 33 -12.62 -2.80 -1.88
C GLU A 33 -11.30 -3.46 -1.48
N MET A 34 -10.86 -4.44 -2.26
CA MET A 34 -9.60 -5.15 -2.07
C MET A 34 -8.39 -4.20 -2.17
N CYS A 35 -8.40 -3.27 -3.12
CA CYS A 35 -7.33 -2.27 -3.25
C CYS A 35 -7.23 -1.39 -2.01
N SER A 36 -8.36 -0.88 -1.50
CA SER A 36 -8.36 -0.05 -0.29
C SER A 36 -7.85 -0.83 0.91
N GLU A 37 -8.34 -2.06 1.10
CA GLU A 37 -7.89 -2.89 2.21
C GLU A 37 -6.40 -3.26 2.12
N CYS A 38 -5.90 -3.55 0.92
CA CYS A 38 -4.47 -3.81 0.71
C CYS A 38 -3.64 -2.57 1.08
N GLN A 39 -4.06 -1.37 0.70
CA GLN A 39 -3.39 -0.13 1.11
C GLN A 39 -3.35 0.02 2.63
N ASP A 40 -4.47 -0.25 3.31
CA ASP A 40 -4.57 -0.11 4.76
C ASP A 40 -3.68 -1.14 5.50
N ILE A 41 -3.62 -2.38 4.99
CA ILE A 41 -2.73 -3.44 5.51
C ILE A 41 -1.26 -3.03 5.35
N ILE A 42 -0.87 -2.53 4.18
CA ILE A 42 0.51 -2.12 3.89
C ILE A 42 0.91 -0.94 4.78
N GLN A 43 0.07 0.10 4.87
CA GLN A 43 0.31 1.27 5.69
C GLN A 43 0.48 0.88 7.17
N SER A 44 -0.45 0.08 7.70
CA SER A 44 -0.41 -0.38 9.09
C SER A 44 0.83 -1.25 9.40
N ALA A 45 1.21 -2.13 8.47
CA ALA A 45 2.38 -2.99 8.65
C ALA A 45 3.70 -2.20 8.69
N ILE A 46 3.82 -1.15 7.87
CA ILE A 46 5.00 -0.29 7.80
C ILE A 46 5.03 0.66 9.01
N ASP A 47 3.94 1.35 9.31
CA ASP A 47 3.86 2.32 10.42
C ASP A 47 3.98 1.65 11.79
N GLY A 48 3.57 0.38 11.90
CA GLY A 48 3.71 -0.41 13.12
C GLY A 48 5.16 -0.76 13.48
N GLN A 49 6.11 -0.59 12.56
CA GLN A 49 7.53 -0.84 12.84
C GLN A 49 8.21 0.42 13.40
N ALA A 50 8.52 0.42 14.69
CA ALA A 50 9.23 1.53 15.35
C ALA A 50 10.64 1.80 14.76
N THR A 51 11.24 0.79 14.14
CA THR A 51 12.51 0.87 13.40
C THR A 51 12.26 0.38 11.98
N PRO A 52 12.82 1.02 10.94
CA PRO A 52 12.67 0.57 9.56
C PRO A 52 13.14 -0.89 9.40
N ASN A 53 12.19 -1.82 9.37
CA ASN A 53 12.44 -3.25 9.18
C ASN A 53 11.55 -3.78 8.06
N ASN A 54 12.06 -3.67 6.84
CA ASN A 54 11.35 -4.02 5.62
C ASN A 54 11.07 -5.53 5.54
N GLU A 55 11.96 -6.37 6.08
CA GLU A 55 11.77 -7.83 6.08
C GLU A 55 10.56 -8.22 6.94
N LEU A 56 10.45 -7.65 8.15
CA LEU A 56 9.32 -7.92 9.03
C LEU A 56 8.02 -7.35 8.48
N ALA A 57 8.04 -6.14 7.92
CA ALA A 57 6.87 -5.55 7.28
C ALA A 57 6.37 -6.42 6.11
N ALA A 58 7.28 -6.87 5.22
CA ALA A 58 6.94 -7.74 4.10
C ALA A 58 6.33 -9.07 4.56
N LYS A 59 6.89 -9.66 5.63
CA LYS A 59 6.35 -10.87 6.24
C LYS A 59 4.92 -10.67 6.74
N ILE A 60 4.66 -9.59 7.49
CA ILE A 60 3.33 -9.29 8.04
C ILE A 60 2.32 -9.08 6.91
N ILE A 61 2.68 -8.31 5.88
CA ILE A 61 1.81 -8.06 4.72
C ILE A 61 1.45 -9.38 4.04
N LYS A 62 2.46 -10.20 3.72
CA LYS A 62 2.26 -11.49 3.08
C LYS A 62 1.36 -12.41 3.91
N GLU A 63 1.66 -12.60 5.20
CA GLU A 63 0.89 -13.50 6.07
C GLU A 63 -0.56 -13.02 6.24
N THR A 64 -0.78 -11.71 6.28
CA THR A 64 -2.12 -11.12 6.38
C THR A 64 -2.94 -11.36 5.10
N LEU A 65 -2.32 -11.14 3.93
CA LEU A 65 -2.96 -11.35 2.64
C LEU A 65 -3.21 -12.84 2.35
N ASP A 66 -2.24 -13.72 2.66
CA ASP A 66 -2.39 -15.18 2.56
C ASP A 66 -3.60 -15.66 3.38
N LYS A 67 -3.78 -15.14 4.59
CA LYS A 67 -4.91 -15.51 5.46
C LYS A 67 -6.25 -15.03 4.93
N LYS A 68 -6.30 -13.84 4.31
CA LYS A 68 -7.55 -13.20 3.89
C LYS A 68 -8.00 -13.65 2.50
N TYR A 69 -7.06 -13.79 1.58
CA TYR A 69 -7.32 -14.02 0.16
C TYR A 69 -6.81 -15.37 -0.35
N GLY A 70 -6.24 -16.19 0.54
CA GLY A 70 -5.68 -17.50 0.23
C GLY A 70 -4.20 -17.44 -0.15
N ALA A 71 -3.47 -18.54 0.07
CA ALA A 71 -2.09 -18.67 -0.42
C ALA A 71 -2.06 -18.61 -1.96
N SER A 72 -1.04 -18.10 -2.65
CA SER A 72 0.34 -17.82 -2.26
C SER A 72 0.72 -16.38 -2.65
N TRP A 73 0.53 -15.44 -1.73
CA TRP A 73 0.87 -14.04 -1.95
C TRP A 73 2.38 -13.82 -1.94
N GLN A 74 2.81 -12.86 -2.75
CA GLN A 74 4.19 -12.39 -2.82
C GLN A 74 4.20 -10.90 -2.50
N CYS A 75 5.10 -10.50 -1.62
CA CYS A 75 5.30 -9.11 -1.22
C CYS A 75 6.77 -8.74 -1.46
N ILE A 76 7.00 -7.57 -2.05
CA ILE A 76 8.32 -7.04 -2.37
C ILE A 76 8.33 -5.58 -1.91
N ILE A 77 9.31 -5.20 -1.09
CA ILE A 77 9.48 -3.86 -0.50
C ILE A 77 10.88 -3.35 -0.81
#